data_AF-G7J1H7-F1
#
_entry.id   AF-G7J1H7-F1
#
_cell.length_a   1.000
_cell.length_b   1.000
_cell.length_c   1.000
_cell.angle_alpha   90.00
_cell.angle_beta   90.00
_cell.angle_gamma   90.00
#
_symmetry.space_group_name_H-M   'P 1'
#
loop_
_entity.id
_entity.type
_entity.pdbx_description
1 polymer ?
#
loop_
_entity_poly.entity_id
_entity_poly.type
_entity_poly.pdbx_seq_one_letter_code
_entity_poly.pdbx_strand_id
1 'polypeptide(L)'
;MMSMTPPHIYYPGQTEIVGFKVQSDKLIGWLEDEHAKSNVTVVVGMVGQGKTTLVKQIYDNEKVIEKFNCKVRIHISSFNSPNIIISKLHYF
;
A
#
# COMPACT_ATOMS: atom_id res chain seq x y z
N MET A 1 36.07 6.30 -28.90
CA MET A 1 34.79 5.58 -28.73
C MET A 1 34.05 6.23 -27.56
N MET A 2 33.03 7.03 -27.84
CA MET A 2 32.12 7.55 -26.81
C MET A 2 31.02 6.51 -26.61
N SER A 3 30.97 5.90 -25.43
CA SER A 3 29.86 5.04 -25.03
C SER A 3 28.63 5.93 -24.81
N MET A 4 27.64 5.82 -25.69
CA MET A 4 26.31 6.36 -25.44
C MET A 4 25.62 5.43 -24.44
N THR A 5 25.48 5.86 -23.20
CA THR A 5 24.52 5.24 -22.28
C THR A 5 23.13 5.39 -22.87
N PRO A 6 22.34 4.31 -23.02
CA PRO A 6 21.01 4.40 -23.61
C PRO A 6 20.14 5.38 -22.81
N PRO A 7 19.25 6.14 -23.48
CA PRO A 7 18.38 7.09 -22.80
C PRO A 7 17.55 6.34 -21.75
N HIS A 8 17.57 6.81 -20.52
CA HIS A 8 16.65 6.36 -19.48
C HIS A 8 15.22 6.62 -19.98
N ILE A 9 14.54 5.57 -20.44
CA ILE A 9 13.14 5.64 -20.81
C ILE A 9 12.37 5.85 -19.50
N TYR A 10 12.02 7.10 -19.20
CA TYR A 10 11.13 7.45 -18.11
C TYR A 10 9.72 6.96 -18.47
N TYR A 11 9.32 5.82 -17.90
CA TYR A 11 7.94 5.37 -17.93
C TYR A 11 7.14 6.23 -16.93
N PRO A 12 6.17 7.06 -17.38
CA PRO A 12 5.40 7.94 -16.50
C PRO A 12 4.42 7.21 -15.55
N GLY A 13 4.59 5.89 -15.36
CA GLY A 13 3.76 5.06 -14.48
C GLY A 13 4.40 4.70 -13.14
N GLN A 14 5.73 4.81 -13.01
CA GLN A 14 6.45 4.49 -11.76
C GLN A 14 6.95 5.78 -11.13
N THR A 15 6.03 6.50 -10.48
CA THR A 15 6.44 7.56 -9.56
C THR A 15 7.09 6.90 -8.35
N GLU A 16 8.40 7.07 -8.21
CA GLU A 16 9.12 6.59 -7.04
C GLU A 16 8.64 7.38 -5.81
N ILE A 17 7.89 6.72 -4.94
CA ILE A 17 7.39 7.33 -3.72
C ILE A 17 8.50 7.28 -2.67
N VAL A 18 9.10 8.44 -2.39
CA VAL A 18 10.16 8.61 -1.39
C VAL A 18 9.59 8.99 -0.02
N GLY A 19 10.37 8.79 1.05
CA GLY A 19 10.04 9.26 2.40
C GLY A 19 9.12 8.34 3.23
N PHE A 20 8.61 7.25 2.64
CA PHE A 20 7.75 6.29 3.33
C PHE A 20 8.38 4.92 3.60
N LYS A 21 9.68 4.75 3.33
CA LYS A 21 10.34 3.44 3.42
C LYS A 21 10.14 2.77 4.79
N VAL A 22 10.42 3.49 5.87
CA VAL A 22 10.30 2.97 7.25
C VAL A 22 8.86 2.58 7.59
N GLN A 23 7.88 3.39 7.18
CA GLN A 23 6.46 3.13 7.43
C GLN A 23 5.98 1.94 6.60
N SER A 24 6.41 1.85 5.34
CA SER A 24 6.11 0.73 4.44
C SER A 24 6.68 -0.57 4.97
N ASP A 25 7.96 -0.61 5.34
CA ASP A 25 8.63 -1.80 5.85
C ASP A 25 7.94 -2.32 7.12
N LYS A 26 7.54 -1.41 8.02
CA LYS A 26 6.79 -1.77 9.23
C LYS A 26 5.42 -2.37 8.93
N LEU A 27 4.67 -1.78 8.00
CA LEU A 27 3.34 -2.26 7.63
C LEU A 27 3.41 -3.60 6.87
N ILE A 28 4.43 -3.79 6.03
CA ILE A 28 4.70 -5.07 5.36
C ILE A 28 5.02 -6.16 6.37
N GLY A 29 5.87 -5.86 7.37
CA GLY A 29 6.17 -6.82 8.44
C GLY A 29 4.92 -7.29 9.20
N TRP A 30 3.92 -6.43 9.39
CA TRP A 30 2.63 -6.84 9.98
C TRP A 30 1.78 -7.70 9.04
N LEU A 31 1.80 -7.41 7.73
CA LEU A 31 1.13 -8.24 6.73
C LEU A 31 1.81 -9.60 6.56
N GLU A 32 3.11 -9.68 6.86
CA GLU A 32 3.90 -10.89 6.80
C GLU A 32 3.73 -11.80 8.04
N ASP A 33 3.13 -11.32 9.12
CA ASP A 33 2.92 -12.09 10.36
C ASP A 33 1.92 -13.25 10.16
N GLU A 34 2.43 -14.47 10.14
CA GLU A 34 1.67 -15.71 9.91
C GLU A 34 0.88 -16.17 11.15
N HIS A 35 1.09 -15.56 12.31
CA HIS A 35 0.38 -15.95 13.54
C HIS A 35 -1.06 -15.42 13.58
N ALA A 36 -1.41 -14.46 12.72
CA ALA A 36 -2.75 -13.91 12.63
C ALA A 36 -3.52 -14.52 11.44
N LYS A 37 -4.62 -15.21 11.74
CA LYS A 37 -5.54 -15.72 10.71
C LYS A 37 -6.21 -14.62 9.89
N SER A 38 -6.36 -13.41 10.46
CA SER A 38 -6.85 -12.21 9.79
C SER A 38 -6.28 -10.98 10.49
N ASN A 39 -5.70 -10.06 9.72
CA ASN A 39 -5.06 -8.83 10.22
C ASN A 39 -5.78 -7.60 9.65
N VAL A 40 -6.28 -6.74 10.55
CA VAL A 40 -6.84 -5.44 10.18
C VAL A 40 -5.86 -4.34 10.58
N THR A 41 -5.35 -3.61 9.59
CA THR A 41 -4.44 -2.49 9.80
C THR A 41 -5.11 -1.18 9.38
N VAL A 42 -5.12 -0.18 10.27
CA VAL A 42 -5.72 1.13 10.02
C VAL A 42 -4.64 2.21 9.98
N VAL A 43 -4.57 2.95 8.88
CA VAL A 43 -3.63 4.07 8.70
C VAL A 43 -4.36 5.39 8.97
N VAL A 44 -3.97 6.10 10.03
CA VAL A 44 -4.55 7.38 10.47
C VAL A 44 -3.55 8.52 10.36
N GLY A 45 -4.04 9.77 10.35
CA GLY A 45 -3.22 10.98 10.15
C GLY A 45 -4.02 12.12 9.54
N MET A 46 -3.41 13.29 9.40
CA MET A 46 -4.09 14.49 8.91
C MET A 46 -4.36 14.42 7.40
N VAL A 47 -5.30 15.23 6.90
CA VAL A 47 -5.51 15.40 5.46
C VAL A 47 -4.19 15.81 4.78
N GLY A 48 -3.96 15.36 3.54
CA GLY A 48 -2.76 15.71 2.78
C GLY A 48 -1.46 14.98 3.16
N GLN A 49 -1.41 14.23 4.26
CA GLN A 49 -0.19 13.52 4.69
C GLN A 49 0.19 12.28 3.86
N GLY A 50 -0.56 11.97 2.79
CA GLY A 50 -0.20 10.87 1.90
C GLY A 50 -0.57 9.46 2.40
N LYS A 51 -1.52 9.29 3.33
CA LYS A 51 -1.98 7.97 3.82
C LYS A 51 -2.36 7.01 2.68
N THR A 52 -3.16 7.49 1.73
CA THR A 52 -3.56 6.70 0.55
C THR A 52 -2.37 6.36 -0.35
N THR A 53 -1.36 7.23 -0.38
CA THR A 53 -0.10 7.03 -1.11
C THR A 53 0.75 5.94 -0.45
N LEU A 54 0.90 5.98 0.88
CA LEU A 54 1.57 4.94 1.67
C LEU A 54 0.90 3.57 1.48
N VAL A 55 -0.43 3.48 1.61
CA VAL A 55 -1.16 2.23 1.40
C VAL A 55 -1.02 1.73 -0.04
N LYS A 56 -1.03 2.63 -1.03
CA LYS A 56 -0.78 2.27 -2.43
C LYS A 56 0.62 1.68 -2.60
N GLN A 57 1.65 2.28 -2.01
CA GLN A 57 3.03 1.80 -2.11
C GLN A 57 3.21 0.39 -1.54
N ILE A 58 2.55 0.09 -0.41
CA ILE A 58 2.55 -1.26 0.18
C ILE A 58 1.75 -2.23 -0.68
N TYR A 59 0.59 -1.79 -1.17
CA TYR A 59 -0.22 -2.60 -2.07
C TYR A 59 0.57 -2.96 -3.33
N ASP A 60 1.32 -2.05 -3.94
CA ASP A 60 2.09 -2.31 -5.17
C ASP A 60 3.45 -2.99 -4.90
N ASN A 61 3.78 -3.33 -3.65
CA ASN A 61 5.06 -3.94 -3.30
C ASN A 61 5.16 -5.41 -3.72
N GLU A 62 6.30 -5.80 -4.30
CA GLU A 62 6.55 -7.17 -4.79
C GLU A 62 6.39 -8.24 -3.70
N LYS A 63 6.89 -8.02 -2.48
CA LYS A 63 6.75 -8.97 -1.37
C LYS A 63 5.29 -9.21 -1.00
N VAL A 64 4.48 -8.15 -1.05
CA VAL A 64 3.04 -8.23 -0.78
C VAL A 64 2.32 -8.93 -1.93
N ILE A 65 2.75 -8.71 -3.18
CA ILE A 65 2.20 -9.41 -4.34
C ILE A 65 2.47 -10.92 -4.25
N GLU A 66 3.68 -11.31 -3.87
CA GLU A 66 4.08 -12.72 -3.75
C GLU A 66 3.38 -13.45 -2.59
N LYS A 67 3.08 -12.74 -1.49
CA LYS A 67 2.46 -13.35 -0.31
C LYS A 67 0.97 -13.64 -0.45
N PHE A 68 0.21 -12.83 -1.20
CA PHE A 68 -1.25 -12.92 -1.25
C PHE A 68 -1.75 -13.38 -2.63
N ASN A 69 -2.45 -14.52 -2.69
CA ASN A 69 -3.02 -15.08 -3.92
C ASN A 69 -4.06 -14.16 -4.59
N CYS A 70 -4.69 -13.26 -3.83
CA CYS A 70 -5.68 -12.30 -4.32
C CYS A 70 -5.56 -10.98 -3.57
N LYS A 71 -5.77 -9.88 -4.28
CA LYS A 71 -5.75 -8.52 -3.72
C LYS A 71 -6.89 -7.70 -4.32
N VAL A 72 -7.57 -6.95 -3.46
CA VAL A 72 -8.65 -6.04 -3.84
C VAL A 72 -8.41 -4.67 -3.25
N ARG A 73 -8.60 -3.62 -4.04
CA ARG A 73 -8.56 -2.23 -3.60
C ARG A 73 -9.94 -1.60 -3.78
N ILE A 74 -10.54 -1.17 -2.69
CA ILE A 74 -11.86 -0.54 -2.71
C ILE A 74 -11.71 0.92 -2.32
N HIS A 75 -12.14 1.83 -3.19
CA HIS A 75 -12.22 3.25 -2.90
C HIS A 75 -13.63 3.59 -2.48
N ILE A 76 -13.78 4.16 -1.29
CA ILE A 76 -15.08 4.62 -0.80
C ILE A 76 -14.90 6.07 -0.37
N SER A 77 -15.69 6.97 -0.96
CA SER A 77 -15.55 8.42 -0.84
C SER A 77 -16.42 9.04 0.26
N SER A 78 -17.48 8.35 0.69
CA SER A 78 -18.39 8.84 1.71
C SER A 78 -18.92 7.70 2.58
N PHE A 79 -18.89 7.93 3.89
CA PHE A 79 -19.43 7.03 4.90
C PHE A 79 -20.01 7.87 6.02
N ASN A 80 -21.21 7.54 6.48
CA ASN A 80 -21.84 8.26 7.59
C ASN A 80 -21.23 7.87 8.97
N SER A 81 -20.40 6.82 9.05
CA SER A 81 -19.71 6.42 10.29
C SER A 81 -18.53 5.47 10.05
N PRO A 82 -17.38 5.62 10.77
CA PRO A 82 -16.22 4.73 10.69
C PRO A 82 -16.53 3.27 11.04
N ASN A 83 -17.50 3.05 11.94
CA ASN A 83 -17.93 1.71 12.38
C ASN A 83 -18.46 0.84 11.23
N ILE A 84 -18.96 1.46 10.15
CA ILE A 84 -19.45 0.76 8.95
C ILE A 84 -18.28 0.13 8.16
N ILE A 85 -17.09 0.71 8.24
CA ILE A 85 -15.90 0.21 7.53
C ILE A 85 -15.39 -1.04 8.25
N ILE A 86 -15.28 -0.99 9.59
CA ILE A 86 -14.80 -2.10 10.40
C ILE A 86 -15.77 -3.30 10.31
N SER A 87 -17.08 -3.05 10.34
CA SER A 87 -18.07 -4.14 10.22
C SER A 87 -18.06 -4.81 8.85
N LYS A 88 -17.81 -4.08 7.76
CA LYS A 88 -17.65 -4.64 6.41
C LYS A 88 -16.38 -5.47 6.24
N LEU A 89 -15.30 -5.12 6.94
CA LEU A 89 -14.05 -5.88 6.89
C LEU A 89 -14.15 -7.21 7.65
N HIS A 90 -14.99 -7.30 8.68
CA HIS A 90 -15.22 -8.53 9.44
C HIS A 90 -16.09 -9.57 8.71
N TYR A 91 -16.65 -9.20 7.55
CA TYR A 91 -17.43 -10.10 6.68
C TYR A 91 -16.58 -10.85 5.64
N PHE A 92 -15.30 -10.48 5.50
CA PHE A 92 -14.30 -11.17 4.68
C PHE A 92 -13.39 -12.03 5.56
#